data_AF-A0A850SYH2-F1
#
_entry.id   AF-A0A850SYH2-F1
#
_cell.length_a   1.000
_cell.length_b   1.000
_cell.length_c   1.000
_cell.angle_alpha   90.00
_cell.angle_beta   90.00
_cell.angle_gamma   90.00
#
_symmetry.space_group_name_H-M   'P 1'
#
loop_
_entity.id
_entity.type
_entity.pdbx_description
1 polymer ?
#
loop_
_entity_poly.entity_id
_entity_poly.type
_entity_poly.pdbx_seq_one_letter_code
_entity_poly.pdbx_strand_id
1 'polypeptide(L)'
;MNNSETSLKIGDSVRVKPDVLDPDTEAFSLEGWQGRILDIRSQEDGVTIIDIEWDSITLREMPASSIEACEEEGLDWTEMGLYSHDVEVTTARDTEEDVKHAQKQIEQVSYKSYRWLGDAGKRIQQILFGVDHENEMAVMKRWGAYLEAHLNFPFDAEVDEWQERGPLRSGDRVSVKKISLVDDFYGVIVALRLGRRKYDFPLCDLAVIDKQSANAQLIQDYRVWFANR
;
A
#
# COMPACT_ATOMS: atom_id res chain seq x y z
N MET A 1 32.35 28.42 -31.00
CA MET A 1 31.64 27.13 -31.04
C MET A 1 30.28 27.42 -30.45
N ASN A 2 29.23 27.37 -31.28
CA ASN A 2 27.86 27.67 -30.86
C ASN A 2 27.36 26.51 -30.00
N ASN A 3 27.43 26.65 -28.69
CA ASN A 3 26.64 25.82 -27.78
C ASN A 3 25.23 26.40 -27.83
N SER A 4 24.38 25.85 -28.69
CA SER A 4 22.95 26.11 -28.58
C SER A 4 22.50 25.41 -27.30
N GLU A 5 22.43 26.15 -26.20
CA GLU A 5 21.65 25.73 -25.03
C GLU A 5 20.21 25.57 -25.51
N THR A 6 19.81 24.33 -25.76
CA THR A 6 18.43 23.99 -26.08
C THR A 6 17.59 24.40 -24.87
N SER A 7 16.84 25.49 -24.98
CA SER A 7 15.93 25.92 -23.92
C SER A 7 14.87 24.84 -23.70
N LEU A 8 14.76 24.33 -22.48
CA LEU A 8 13.74 23.36 -22.10
C LEU A 8 12.33 23.94 -22.31
N LYS A 9 11.40 23.10 -22.75
CA LYS A 9 9.99 23.45 -22.95
C LYS A 9 9.08 22.39 -22.35
N ILE A 10 7.89 22.82 -21.96
CA ILE A 10 6.80 21.91 -21.58
C ILE A 10 6.57 20.92 -22.73
N GLY A 11 6.49 19.64 -22.39
CA GLY A 11 6.36 18.52 -23.33
C GLY A 11 7.69 17.94 -23.84
N ASP A 12 8.83 18.60 -23.62
CA ASP A 12 10.13 18.00 -23.94
C ASP A 12 10.35 16.74 -23.09
N SER A 13 10.91 15.69 -23.71
CA SER A 13 11.38 14.54 -22.96
C SER A 13 12.78 14.80 -22.44
N VAL A 14 13.02 14.47 -21.18
CA VAL A 14 14.30 14.67 -20.50
C VAL A 14 14.79 13.38 -19.86
N ARG A 15 16.11 13.25 -19.73
CA ARG A 15 16.80 12.20 -18.99
C ARG A 15 17.59 12.83 -17.85
N VAL A 16 17.51 12.21 -16.69
CA VAL A 16 18.29 12.60 -15.52
C VAL A 16 19.76 12.18 -15.69
N LYS A 17 20.67 13.12 -15.40
CA LYS A 17 22.13 12.93 -15.51
C LYS A 17 22.68 12.01 -14.41
N PRO A 18 23.92 11.51 -14.57
CA PRO A 18 24.63 10.81 -13.49
C PRO A 18 24.74 11.64 -12.22
N ASP A 19 24.88 10.96 -11.09
CA ASP A 19 25.06 11.53 -9.74
C ASP A 19 23.90 12.38 -9.19
N VAL A 20 22.77 12.46 -9.91
CA VAL A 20 21.54 13.08 -9.39
C VAL A 20 20.82 12.08 -8.48
N LEU A 21 20.52 12.51 -7.26
CA LEU A 21 19.80 11.75 -6.26
C LEU A 21 18.35 12.24 -6.17
N ASP A 22 17.50 11.40 -5.57
CA ASP A 22 16.17 11.80 -5.13
C ASP A 22 16.25 13.06 -4.24
N PRO A 23 15.56 14.16 -4.59
CA PRO A 23 15.72 15.44 -3.90
C PRO A 23 15.07 15.48 -2.51
N ASP A 24 14.11 14.58 -2.24
CA ASP A 24 13.37 14.55 -0.97
C ASP A 24 14.12 13.71 0.08
N THR A 25 14.74 12.61 -0.36
CA THR A 25 15.31 11.60 0.55
C THR A 25 16.82 11.39 0.39
N GLU A 26 17.39 11.77 -0.76
CA GLU A 26 18.75 11.44 -1.21
C GLU A 26 19.10 9.94 -1.14
N ALA A 27 18.09 9.07 -1.03
CA ALA A 27 18.27 7.67 -0.68
C ALA A 27 18.68 6.78 -1.87
N PHE A 28 18.39 7.24 -3.10
CA PHE A 28 18.70 6.51 -4.33
C PHE A 28 19.02 7.45 -5.48
N SER A 29 19.73 6.93 -6.47
CA SER A 29 20.05 7.66 -7.69
C SER A 29 18.90 7.61 -8.69
N LEU A 30 18.65 8.76 -9.30
CA LEU A 30 17.70 8.94 -10.41
C LEU A 30 18.39 8.85 -11.77
N GLU A 31 19.68 8.49 -11.83
CA GLU A 31 20.44 8.44 -13.08
C GLU A 31 19.71 7.61 -14.15
N GLY A 32 19.55 8.22 -15.33
CA GLY A 32 18.94 7.56 -16.48
C GLY A 32 17.41 7.49 -16.45
N TRP A 33 16.77 7.92 -15.36
CA TRP A 33 15.31 8.08 -15.33
C TRP A 33 14.90 9.10 -16.38
N GLN A 34 13.74 8.88 -17.01
CA GLN A 34 13.25 9.80 -18.04
C GLN A 34 11.77 10.10 -17.86
N GLY A 35 11.40 11.28 -18.34
CA GLY A 35 10.02 11.74 -18.30
C GLY A 35 9.78 12.92 -19.22
N ARG A 36 8.56 13.45 -19.18
CA ARG A 36 8.14 14.64 -19.93
C ARG A 36 7.97 15.82 -18.98
N ILE A 37 8.44 17.00 -19.40
CA ILE A 37 8.27 18.23 -18.61
C ILE A 37 6.79 18.62 -18.60
N LEU A 38 6.21 18.68 -17.40
CA LEU A 38 4.84 19.16 -17.15
C LEU A 38 4.80 20.66 -16.89
N ASP A 39 5.73 21.16 -16.07
CA ASP A 39 5.80 22.57 -15.68
C ASP A 39 7.25 23.05 -15.56
N ILE A 40 7.45 24.36 -15.69
CA ILE A 40 8.75 25.01 -15.58
C ILE A 40 8.61 26.23 -14.66
N ARG A 41 9.25 26.19 -13.51
CA ARG A 41 9.22 27.24 -12.49
C ARG A 41 10.58 27.92 -12.37
N SER A 42 10.62 29.22 -12.64
CA SER A 42 11.82 30.04 -12.42
C SER A 42 11.76 30.70 -11.05
N GLN A 43 12.79 30.50 -10.23
CA GLN A 43 12.94 31.16 -8.94
C GLN A 43 13.62 32.53 -9.08
N GLU A 44 13.47 33.38 -8.06
CA GLU A 44 13.99 34.77 -8.06
C GLU A 44 15.52 34.84 -8.16
N ASP A 45 16.22 33.79 -7.74
CA ASP A 45 17.68 33.64 -7.81
C ASP A 45 18.20 33.16 -9.18
N GLY A 46 17.28 32.93 -10.14
CA GLY A 46 17.60 32.45 -11.48
C GLY A 46 17.69 30.93 -11.59
N VAL A 47 17.42 30.19 -10.52
CA VAL A 47 17.35 28.73 -10.55
C VAL A 47 16.02 28.28 -11.18
N THR A 48 16.09 27.37 -12.15
CA THR A 48 14.90 26.79 -12.79
C THR A 48 14.67 25.38 -12.28
N ILE A 49 13.47 25.14 -11.74
CA ILE A 49 12.97 23.80 -11.41
C ILE A 49 11.99 23.40 -12.51
N ILE A 50 12.09 22.15 -12.95
CA ILE A 50 11.15 21.53 -13.87
C ILE A 50 10.41 20.42 -13.15
N ASP A 51 9.10 20.34 -13.36
CA ASP A 51 8.29 19.22 -12.89
C ASP A 51 8.19 18.21 -14.04
N ILE A 52 8.55 16.97 -13.77
CA ILE A 52 8.68 15.90 -14.76
C ILE A 52 7.66 14.80 -14.43
N GLU A 53 6.80 14.44 -15.37
CA GLU A 53 6.03 13.19 -15.32
C GLU A 53 6.92 12.06 -15.80
N TRP A 54 7.11 11.03 -14.98
CA TRP A 54 7.92 9.88 -15.36
C TRP A 54 7.29 9.11 -16.52
N ASP A 55 8.12 8.72 -17.49
CA ASP A 55 7.65 7.90 -18.60
C ASP A 55 7.34 6.46 -18.13
N SER A 56 6.57 5.73 -18.92
CA SER A 56 6.06 4.41 -18.57
C SER A 56 7.17 3.36 -18.38
N ILE A 57 8.36 3.60 -18.91
CA ILE A 57 9.51 2.70 -18.72
C ILE A 57 10.11 2.97 -17.34
N THR A 58 10.35 4.24 -17.02
CA THR A 58 10.81 4.67 -15.70
C THR A 58 9.85 4.20 -14.61
N LEU A 59 8.54 4.38 -14.80
CA LEU A 59 7.53 3.90 -13.86
C LEU A 59 7.57 2.38 -13.64
N ARG A 60 7.76 1.58 -14.70
CA ARG A 60 7.80 0.11 -14.60
C ARG A 60 9.11 -0.42 -14.00
N GLU A 61 10.21 0.31 -14.19
CA GLU A 61 11.53 -0.04 -13.65
C GLU A 61 11.77 0.58 -12.27
N MET A 62 10.91 1.51 -11.84
CA MET A 62 10.97 2.15 -10.53
C MET A 62 10.98 1.08 -9.43
N PRO A 63 11.93 1.15 -8.48
CA PRO A 63 11.94 0.24 -7.34
C PRO A 63 10.61 0.31 -6.59
N ALA A 64 10.02 -0.85 -6.27
CA ALA A 64 8.78 -0.89 -5.51
C ALA A 64 8.90 -0.17 -4.15
N SER A 65 10.10 -0.17 -3.55
CA SER A 65 10.38 0.56 -2.31
C SER A 65 10.25 2.08 -2.44
N SER A 66 10.51 2.64 -3.62
CA SER A 66 10.34 4.09 -3.87
C SER A 66 8.86 4.45 -3.89
N ILE A 67 8.03 3.66 -4.59
CA ILE A 67 6.58 3.82 -4.60
C ILE A 67 6.00 3.67 -3.19
N GLU A 68 6.44 2.65 -2.44
CA GLU A 68 6.02 2.42 -1.06
C GLU A 68 6.36 3.60 -0.14
N ALA A 69 7.56 4.18 -0.27
CA ALA A 69 7.96 5.36 0.50
C ALA A 69 7.11 6.59 0.18
N CYS A 70 6.86 6.86 -1.11
CA CYS A 70 6.00 7.97 -1.52
C CYS A 70 4.57 7.82 -0.96
N GLU A 71 3.98 6.62 -1.04
CA GLU A 71 2.64 6.35 -0.50
C GLU A 71 2.58 6.50 1.03
N GLU A 72 3.62 6.03 1.76
CA GLU A 72 3.72 6.18 3.21
C GLU A 72 3.83 7.67 3.63
N GLU A 73 4.49 8.50 2.82
CA GLU A 73 4.69 9.94 3.07
C GLU A 73 3.58 10.83 2.46
N GLY A 74 2.67 10.27 1.66
CA GLY A 74 1.63 11.01 0.94
C GLY A 74 2.16 11.85 -0.23
N LEU A 75 3.28 11.43 -0.81
CA LEU A 75 3.93 12.03 -1.98
C LEU A 75 3.48 11.34 -3.27
N ASP A 76 3.56 12.06 -4.38
CA ASP A 76 3.27 11.54 -5.71
C ASP A 76 4.50 10.87 -6.30
N TRP A 77 4.45 9.54 -6.49
CA TRP A 77 5.55 8.78 -7.11
C TRP A 77 5.58 8.90 -8.65
N THR A 78 4.58 9.53 -9.27
CA THR A 78 4.47 9.64 -10.73
C THR A 78 5.22 10.84 -11.30
N GLU A 79 5.53 11.83 -10.45
CA GLU A 79 6.13 13.10 -10.84
C GLU A 79 7.32 13.46 -9.94
N MET A 80 8.22 14.32 -10.42
CA MET A 80 9.34 14.84 -9.62
C MET A 80 9.77 16.23 -10.08
N GLY A 81 10.04 17.10 -9.11
CA GLY A 81 10.66 18.40 -9.34
C GLY A 81 12.19 18.30 -9.32
N LEU A 82 12.86 18.60 -10.43
CA LEU A 82 14.34 18.59 -10.52
C LEU A 82 14.87 19.92 -11.06
N TYR A 83 16.14 20.22 -10.78
CA TYR A 83 16.77 21.38 -11.39
C TYR A 83 16.98 21.16 -12.89
N SER A 84 16.80 22.23 -13.68
CA SER A 84 17.00 22.17 -15.13
C SER A 84 18.40 21.72 -15.55
N HIS A 85 19.41 21.94 -14.70
CA HIS A 85 20.78 21.52 -14.95
C HIS A 85 21.06 20.05 -14.64
N ASP A 86 20.16 19.36 -13.93
CA ASP A 86 20.29 17.93 -13.58
C ASP A 86 19.78 17.00 -14.69
N VAL A 87 19.21 17.58 -15.75
CA VAL A 87 18.67 16.82 -16.87
C VAL A 87 19.28 17.20 -18.21
N GLU A 88 19.09 16.32 -19.18
CA GLU A 88 19.39 16.56 -20.59
C GLU A 88 18.17 16.21 -21.46
N VAL A 89 17.95 16.97 -22.53
CA VAL A 89 16.89 16.67 -23.50
C VAL A 89 17.19 15.34 -24.18
N THR A 90 16.17 14.50 -24.30
CA THR A 90 16.24 13.18 -24.91
C THR A 90 15.04 12.94 -25.83
N THR A 91 15.03 11.79 -26.51
CA THR A 91 13.90 11.36 -27.32
C THR A 91 12.86 10.67 -26.45
N ALA A 92 11.58 10.98 -26.65
CA ALA A 92 10.47 10.27 -26.01
C ALA A 92 10.55 8.76 -26.31
N ARG A 93 10.34 7.94 -25.29
CA ARG A 93 10.38 6.47 -25.40
C ARG A 93 8.99 5.84 -25.48
N ASP A 94 7.95 6.63 -25.22
CA ASP A 94 6.56 6.19 -25.12
C ASP A 94 5.58 7.33 -25.40
N THR A 95 4.29 7.08 -25.17
CA THR A 95 3.20 8.06 -25.25
C THR A 95 2.57 8.35 -23.87
N GLU A 96 1.78 9.42 -23.78
CA GLU A 96 0.97 9.71 -22.58
C GLU A 96 -0.04 8.60 -22.26
N GLU A 97 -0.53 7.87 -23.28
CA GLU A 97 -1.41 6.72 -23.08
C GLU A 97 -0.67 5.55 -22.41
N ASP A 98 0.60 5.33 -22.79
CA ASP A 98 1.45 4.30 -22.17
C ASP A 98 1.73 4.62 -20.69
N VAL A 99 1.93 5.91 -20.37
CA VAL A 99 2.12 6.38 -18.98
C VAL A 99 0.87 6.11 -18.15
N LYS A 100 -0.30 6.54 -18.61
CA LYS A 100 -1.58 6.28 -17.93
C LYS A 100 -1.82 4.79 -17.72
N HIS A 101 -1.42 3.95 -18.69
CA HIS A 101 -1.52 2.50 -18.55
C HIS A 101 -0.56 1.96 -17.49
N ALA A 102 0.69 2.43 -17.46
CA ALA A 102 1.66 2.03 -16.44
C ALA A 102 1.24 2.48 -15.03
N GLN A 103 0.82 3.74 -14.86
CA GLN A 103 0.31 4.27 -13.59
C GLN A 103 -0.85 3.39 -13.08
N LYS A 104 -1.86 3.15 -13.91
CA LYS A 104 -3.00 2.30 -13.54
C LYS A 104 -2.57 0.87 -13.19
N GLN A 105 -1.61 0.29 -13.90
CA GLN A 105 -1.11 -1.05 -13.56
C GLN A 105 -0.44 -1.07 -12.18
N ILE A 106 0.38 -0.06 -11.88
CA ILE A 106 1.08 0.07 -10.59
C ILE A 106 0.07 0.30 -9.46
N GLU A 107 -0.89 1.20 -9.62
CA GLU A 107 -1.97 1.44 -8.66
C GLU A 107 -2.76 0.15 -8.36
N GLN A 108 -3.12 -0.61 -9.41
CA GLN A 108 -3.83 -1.88 -9.25
C GLN A 108 -2.99 -2.91 -8.49
N VAL A 109 -1.68 -2.98 -8.76
CA VAL A 109 -0.76 -3.85 -8.00
C VAL A 109 -0.63 -3.37 -6.56
N SER A 110 -0.45 -2.06 -6.32
CA SER A 110 -0.34 -1.47 -4.98
C SER A 110 -1.58 -1.77 -4.14
N TYR A 111 -2.77 -1.53 -4.68
CA TYR A 111 -4.04 -1.82 -4.05
C TYR A 111 -4.21 -3.31 -3.74
N LYS A 112 -3.98 -4.20 -4.72
CA LYS A 112 -4.08 -5.66 -4.52
C LYS A 112 -3.05 -6.22 -3.53
N SER A 113 -1.90 -5.56 -3.41
CA SER A 113 -0.83 -5.93 -2.47
C SER A 113 -0.96 -5.31 -1.09
N TYR A 114 -1.98 -4.46 -0.86
CA TYR A 114 -2.22 -3.77 0.40
C TYR A 114 -1.06 -2.86 0.84
N ARG A 115 -0.16 -2.45 -0.07
CA ARG A 115 1.07 -1.72 0.25
C ARG A 115 0.83 -0.40 0.97
N TRP A 116 -0.22 0.32 0.59
CA TRP A 116 -0.66 1.58 1.21
C TRP A 116 -1.07 1.43 2.69
N LEU A 117 -1.22 0.20 3.21
CA LEU A 117 -1.40 -0.07 4.65
C LEU A 117 -0.06 -0.16 5.42
N GLY A 118 1.07 0.19 4.78
CA GLY A 118 2.41 0.19 5.38
C GLY A 118 2.80 -1.19 5.91
N ASP A 119 3.31 -1.23 7.15
CA ASP A 119 3.74 -2.47 7.80
C ASP A 119 2.64 -3.52 7.93
N ALA A 120 1.37 -3.11 8.07
CA ALA A 120 0.25 -4.05 8.08
C ALA A 120 0.08 -4.70 6.70
N GLY A 121 0.16 -3.90 5.64
CA GLY A 121 0.17 -4.37 4.25
C GLY A 121 1.26 -5.41 3.99
N LYS A 122 2.49 -5.12 4.41
CA LYS A 122 3.64 -6.04 4.30
C LYS A 122 3.36 -7.38 4.98
N ARG A 123 2.80 -7.39 6.19
CA ARG A 123 2.41 -8.63 6.90
C ARG A 123 1.27 -9.36 6.22
N ILE A 124 0.22 -8.65 5.78
CA ILE A 124 -0.93 -9.22 5.06
C ILE A 124 -0.45 -9.90 3.78
N GLN A 125 0.42 -9.25 3.00
CA GLN A 125 0.97 -9.81 1.77
C GLN A 125 1.75 -11.11 2.03
N GLN A 126 2.53 -11.17 3.11
CA GLN A 126 3.25 -12.39 3.49
C GLN A 126 2.27 -13.54 3.83
N ILE A 127 1.17 -13.24 4.51
CA ILE A 127 0.13 -14.22 4.85
C ILE A 127 -0.56 -14.73 3.58
N LEU A 128 -0.87 -13.84 2.64
CA LEU A 128 -1.61 -14.16 1.41
C LEU A 128 -0.72 -14.57 0.23
N PHE A 129 0.59 -14.63 0.43
CA PHE A 129 1.53 -14.99 -0.64
C PHE A 129 1.16 -16.31 -1.31
N GLY A 130 1.08 -16.27 -2.65
CA GLY A 130 0.76 -17.42 -3.50
C GLY A 130 -0.71 -17.79 -3.57
N VAL A 131 -1.61 -16.98 -2.98
CA VAL A 131 -3.06 -17.18 -3.09
C VAL A 131 -3.60 -16.39 -4.28
N ASP A 132 -4.56 -16.97 -4.99
CA ASP A 132 -5.35 -16.26 -5.98
C ASP A 132 -6.31 -15.29 -5.27
N HIS A 133 -6.04 -13.99 -5.38
CA HIS A 133 -6.82 -12.94 -4.74
C HIS A 133 -8.23 -12.79 -5.35
N GLU A 134 -8.48 -13.31 -6.55
CA GLU A 134 -9.81 -13.30 -7.18
C GLU A 134 -10.71 -14.43 -6.64
N ASN A 135 -10.12 -15.39 -5.92
CA ASN A 135 -10.84 -16.46 -5.26
C ASN A 135 -11.05 -16.14 -3.78
N GLU A 136 -12.15 -15.42 -3.47
CA GLU A 136 -12.49 -14.98 -2.11
C GLU A 136 -12.39 -16.10 -1.08
N MET A 137 -12.93 -17.28 -1.40
CA MET A 137 -12.90 -18.44 -0.50
C MET A 137 -11.48 -18.96 -0.27
N ALA A 138 -10.59 -18.91 -1.26
CA ALA A 138 -9.19 -19.30 -1.09
C ALA A 138 -8.45 -18.33 -0.14
N VAL A 139 -8.67 -17.02 -0.30
CA VAL A 139 -8.13 -15.98 0.57
C VAL A 139 -8.66 -16.13 1.99
N MET A 140 -9.95 -16.37 2.14
CA MET A 140 -10.62 -16.65 3.42
C MET A 140 -10.02 -17.87 4.12
N LYS A 141 -9.85 -18.97 3.40
CA LYS A 141 -9.26 -20.20 3.93
C LYS A 141 -7.80 -20.00 4.33
N ARG A 142 -7.04 -19.20 3.58
CA ARG A 142 -5.65 -18.86 3.94
C ARG A 142 -5.61 -18.12 5.28
N TRP A 143 -6.45 -17.11 5.46
CA TRP A 143 -6.58 -16.39 6.72
C TRP A 143 -7.00 -17.29 7.88
N GLY A 144 -8.06 -18.08 7.69
CA GLY A 144 -8.54 -19.01 8.72
C GLY A 144 -7.45 -20.01 9.15
N ALA A 145 -6.74 -20.62 8.19
CA ALA A 145 -5.67 -21.55 8.48
C ALA A 145 -4.47 -20.88 9.19
N TYR A 146 -4.11 -19.67 8.77
CA TYR A 146 -3.04 -18.90 9.40
C TYR A 146 -3.41 -18.53 10.84
N LEU A 147 -4.61 -18.00 11.08
CA LEU A 147 -5.06 -17.61 12.41
C LEU A 147 -5.23 -18.81 13.35
N GLU A 148 -5.75 -19.95 12.87
CA GLU A 148 -5.87 -21.17 13.68
C GLU A 148 -4.51 -21.65 14.18
N ALA A 149 -3.46 -21.51 13.35
CA ALA A 149 -2.12 -21.96 13.70
C ALA A 149 -1.34 -21.01 14.62
N HIS A 150 -1.67 -19.72 14.65
CA HIS A 150 -0.87 -18.70 15.33
C HIS A 150 -1.58 -18.02 16.52
N LEU A 151 -2.92 -18.07 16.58
CA LEU A 151 -3.65 -17.51 17.71
C LEU A 151 -3.53 -18.41 18.94
N ASN A 152 -3.23 -17.79 20.08
CA ASN A 152 -3.22 -18.46 21.37
C ASN A 152 -4.63 -18.46 21.95
N PHE A 153 -5.29 -19.62 21.95
CA PHE A 153 -6.60 -19.80 22.56
C PHE A 153 -6.49 -20.38 23.98
N PRO A 154 -7.41 -20.03 24.90
CA PRO A 154 -8.38 -18.95 24.77
C PRO A 154 -7.73 -17.57 24.98
N PHE A 155 -8.35 -16.53 24.43
CA PHE A 155 -7.98 -15.14 24.72
C PHE A 155 -9.21 -14.27 24.94
N ASP A 156 -9.03 -13.15 25.62
CA ASP A 156 -10.11 -12.21 25.92
C ASP A 156 -10.14 -11.07 24.90
N ALA A 157 -11.35 -10.76 24.46
CA ALA A 157 -11.64 -9.75 23.46
C ALA A 157 -12.87 -8.92 23.86
N GLU A 158 -13.03 -7.79 23.21
CA GLU A 158 -14.19 -6.92 23.32
C GLU A 158 -14.89 -6.85 21.96
N VAL A 159 -16.22 -6.85 21.97
CA VAL A 159 -17.00 -6.51 20.77
C VAL A 159 -16.79 -5.04 20.48
N ASP A 160 -16.05 -4.72 19.43
CA ASP A 160 -15.64 -3.35 19.10
C ASP A 160 -16.65 -2.71 18.15
N GLU A 161 -17.16 -3.49 17.19
CA GLU A 161 -18.09 -3.00 16.18
C GLU A 161 -19.55 -2.90 16.68
N TRP A 162 -20.27 -1.94 16.13
CA TRP A 162 -21.70 -1.75 16.43
C TRP A 162 -22.53 -2.93 15.91
N GLN A 163 -23.41 -3.46 16.76
CA GLN A 163 -24.25 -4.61 16.45
C GLN A 163 -25.72 -4.21 16.37
N GLU A 164 -26.32 -4.24 15.18
CA GLU A 164 -27.75 -3.97 14.98
C GLU A 164 -28.61 -5.00 15.72
N ARG A 165 -28.25 -6.29 15.60
CA ARG A 165 -29.04 -7.43 16.05
C ARG A 165 -28.20 -8.38 16.90
N GLY A 166 -28.90 -9.28 17.58
CA GLY A 166 -28.28 -10.33 18.38
C GLY A 166 -28.05 -9.95 19.85
N PRO A 167 -27.58 -10.91 20.65
CA PRO A 167 -27.46 -10.76 22.09
C PRO A 167 -26.15 -10.12 22.55
N LEU A 168 -25.13 -10.02 21.69
CA LEU A 168 -23.89 -9.31 21.96
C LEU A 168 -24.00 -7.85 21.52
N ARG A 169 -23.39 -6.95 22.27
CA ARG A 169 -23.34 -5.51 22.02
C ARG A 169 -21.91 -5.01 22.07
N SER A 170 -21.65 -3.89 21.40
CA SER A 170 -20.36 -3.18 21.51
C SER A 170 -20.04 -2.91 22.99
N GLY A 171 -18.79 -3.14 23.38
CA GLY A 171 -18.30 -3.10 24.75
C GLY A 171 -18.43 -4.43 25.53
N ASP A 172 -19.12 -5.44 25.00
CA ASP A 172 -19.20 -6.75 25.67
C ASP A 172 -17.84 -7.44 25.68
N ARG A 173 -17.40 -7.85 26.87
CA ARG A 173 -16.16 -8.61 27.05
C ARG A 173 -16.41 -10.09 26.93
N VAL A 174 -15.72 -10.73 26.01
CA VAL A 174 -15.90 -12.12 25.61
C VAL A 174 -14.59 -12.88 25.70
N SER A 175 -14.69 -14.19 25.91
CA SER A 175 -13.53 -15.08 25.88
C SER A 175 -13.62 -16.00 24.66
N VAL A 176 -12.75 -15.75 23.68
CA VAL A 176 -12.67 -16.46 22.41
C VAL A 176 -11.99 -17.81 22.63
N LYS A 177 -12.60 -18.90 22.14
CA LYS A 177 -12.17 -20.27 22.47
C LYS A 177 -11.52 -21.03 21.33
N LYS A 178 -11.93 -20.77 20.09
CA LYS A 178 -11.37 -21.38 18.86
C LYS A 178 -12.02 -20.73 17.64
N ILE A 179 -11.46 -20.94 16.46
CA ILE A 179 -12.18 -20.74 15.20
C ILE A 179 -13.21 -21.86 15.06
N SER A 180 -14.43 -21.50 14.64
CA SER A 180 -15.51 -22.47 14.41
C SER A 180 -15.70 -22.74 12.92
N LEU A 181 -15.67 -21.72 12.07
CA LEU A 181 -15.73 -21.87 10.62
C LEU A 181 -15.12 -20.66 9.91
N VAL A 182 -14.98 -20.79 8.59
CA VAL A 182 -14.63 -19.70 7.69
C VAL A 182 -15.78 -19.53 6.71
N ASP A 183 -16.25 -18.30 6.58
CA ASP A 183 -17.34 -17.86 5.72
C ASP A 183 -16.80 -16.79 4.76
N ASP A 184 -17.26 -16.78 3.50
CA ASP A 184 -16.86 -15.79 2.50
C ASP A 184 -17.41 -14.39 2.81
N PHE A 185 -18.64 -14.33 3.33
CA PHE A 185 -19.33 -13.09 3.65
C PHE A 185 -18.92 -12.53 5.01
N TYR A 186 -19.03 -13.35 6.06
CA TYR A 186 -18.79 -12.95 7.45
C TYR A 186 -17.36 -13.22 7.94
N GLY A 187 -16.51 -13.82 7.09
CA GLY A 187 -15.12 -14.08 7.39
C GLY A 187 -14.88 -15.23 8.36
N VAL A 188 -13.79 -15.11 9.12
CA VAL A 188 -13.44 -16.06 10.17
C VAL A 188 -14.42 -15.91 11.33
N ILE A 189 -15.16 -16.98 11.60
CA ILE A 189 -16.11 -17.05 12.71
C ILE A 189 -15.46 -17.80 13.87
N VAL A 190 -15.58 -17.25 15.07
CA VAL A 190 -15.03 -17.83 16.29
C VAL A 190 -16.11 -18.25 17.26
N ALA A 191 -15.88 -19.37 17.93
CA ALA A 191 -16.67 -19.76 19.09
C ALA A 191 -16.17 -19.00 20.32
N LEU A 192 -17.05 -18.25 20.97
CA LEU A 192 -16.73 -17.42 22.14
C LEU A 192 -17.72 -17.63 23.29
N ARG A 193 -17.37 -17.09 24.46
CA ARG A 193 -18.23 -17.09 25.65
C ARG A 193 -18.40 -15.70 26.22
N LEU A 194 -19.66 -15.35 26.52
CA LEU A 194 -20.03 -14.23 27.39
C LEU A 194 -20.64 -14.83 28.67
N GLY A 195 -19.87 -14.79 29.75
CA GLY A 195 -20.19 -15.53 30.98
C GLY A 195 -20.37 -17.05 30.71
N ARG A 196 -21.57 -17.57 30.99
CA ARG A 196 -21.86 -19.01 30.81
C ARG A 196 -22.33 -19.37 29.40
N ARG A 197 -22.82 -18.40 28.63
CA ARG A 197 -23.41 -18.60 27.30
C ARG A 197 -22.31 -18.76 26.24
N LYS A 198 -22.64 -19.46 25.15
CA LYS A 198 -21.75 -19.70 24.00
C LYS A 198 -22.36 -19.06 22.77
N TYR A 199 -21.52 -18.49 21.93
CA TYR A 199 -21.91 -17.88 20.66
C TYR A 199 -20.86 -18.16 19.60
N ASP A 200 -21.28 -18.15 18.35
CA ASP A 200 -20.41 -18.01 17.20
C ASP A 200 -20.49 -16.56 16.72
N PHE A 201 -19.35 -15.93 16.44
CA PHE A 201 -19.29 -14.50 16.16
C PHE A 201 -18.17 -14.16 15.16
N PRO A 202 -18.33 -13.16 14.29
CA PRO A 202 -17.26 -12.73 13.38
C PRO A 202 -16.05 -12.21 14.15
N LEU A 203 -14.87 -12.71 13.79
CA LEU A 203 -13.62 -12.27 14.41
C LEU A 203 -13.23 -10.84 14.05
N CYS A 204 -13.68 -10.34 12.90
CA CYS A 204 -13.41 -8.97 12.43
C CYS A 204 -14.02 -7.90 13.34
N ASP A 205 -15.07 -8.26 14.08
CA ASP A 205 -15.81 -7.37 14.97
C ASP A 205 -15.24 -7.35 16.40
N LEU A 206 -14.15 -8.07 16.65
CA LEU A 206 -13.56 -8.24 17.97
C LEU A 206 -12.20 -7.56 18.07
N ALA A 207 -12.01 -6.74 19.11
CA ALA A 207 -10.71 -6.20 19.48
C ALA A 207 -10.10 -7.01 20.65
N VAL A 208 -8.82 -7.36 20.57
CA VAL A 208 -8.12 -7.99 21.69
C VAL A 208 -7.99 -6.99 22.85
N ILE A 209 -8.35 -7.40 24.06
CA ILE A 209 -8.29 -6.51 25.24
C ILE A 209 -6.82 -6.25 25.63
N ASP A 210 -6.00 -7.30 25.68
CA ASP A 210 -4.57 -7.16 25.95
C ASP A 210 -3.79 -6.83 24.65
N LYS A 211 -3.54 -5.54 24.46
CA LYS A 211 -2.80 -5.00 23.31
C LYS A 211 -1.33 -5.44 23.25
N GLN A 212 -0.77 -5.97 24.34
CA GLN A 212 0.60 -6.49 24.37
C GLN A 212 0.68 -8.00 24.14
N SER A 213 -0.47 -8.67 24.02
CA SER A 213 -0.50 -10.10 23.74
C SER A 213 -0.04 -10.42 22.33
N ALA A 214 0.49 -11.63 22.14
CA ALA A 214 0.89 -12.12 20.81
C ALA A 214 -0.28 -12.16 19.80
N ASN A 215 -1.53 -12.17 20.28
CA ASN A 215 -2.71 -12.19 19.43
C ASN A 215 -3.07 -10.79 18.91
N ALA A 216 -2.66 -9.71 19.59
CA ALA A 216 -3.10 -8.35 19.27
C ALA A 216 -2.76 -7.97 17.83
N GLN A 217 -1.52 -8.20 17.39
CA GLN A 217 -1.09 -7.90 16.03
C GLN A 217 -1.81 -8.77 14.99
N LEU A 218 -1.95 -10.07 15.24
CA LEU A 218 -2.59 -11.01 14.31
C LEU A 218 -4.06 -10.66 14.07
N ILE A 219 -4.79 -10.33 15.14
CA ILE A 219 -6.18 -9.91 15.04
C ILE A 219 -6.27 -8.56 14.34
N GLN A 220 -5.39 -7.59 14.67
CA GLN A 220 -5.41 -6.29 14.01
C GLN A 220 -5.13 -6.39 12.50
N ASP A 221 -4.16 -7.21 12.09
CA ASP A 221 -3.85 -7.42 10.67
C ASP A 221 -5.04 -8.03 9.93
N TYR A 222 -5.71 -9.02 10.54
CA TYR A 222 -6.92 -9.62 9.97
C TYR A 222 -8.07 -8.60 9.86
N ARG A 223 -8.31 -7.79 10.90
CA ARG A 223 -9.35 -6.75 10.89
C ARG A 223 -9.11 -5.71 9.81
N VAL A 224 -7.87 -5.21 9.73
CA VAL A 224 -7.44 -4.21 8.73
C VAL A 224 -7.61 -4.79 7.33
N TRP A 225 -7.17 -6.02 7.10
CA TRP A 225 -7.37 -6.68 5.81
C TRP A 225 -8.86 -6.82 5.48
N PHE A 226 -9.67 -7.33 6.41
CA PHE A 226 -11.09 -7.61 6.18
C PHE A 226 -11.90 -6.35 5.86
N ALA A 227 -11.53 -5.21 6.45
CA ALA A 227 -12.17 -3.92 6.17
C ALA A 227 -11.82 -3.33 4.80
N ASN A 228 -10.74 -3.81 4.17
CA ASN A 228 -10.17 -3.26 2.93
C ASN A 228 -10.14 -4.27 1.77
N ARG A 229 -10.80 -5.42 1.92
CA ARG A 229 -10.91 -6.46 0.89
C ARG A 229 -12.03 -6.20 -0.10
#